data_AF-A0A7C6QEF2-F1
#
_entry.id   AF-A0A7C6QEF2-F1
#
_cell.length_a   1.000
_cell.length_b   1.000
_cell.length_c   1.000
_cell.angle_alpha   90.00
_cell.angle_beta   90.00
_cell.angle_gamma   90.00
#
_symmetry.space_group_name_H-M   'P 1'
#
loop_
_entity.id
_entity.type
_entity.pdbx_description
1 polymer ?
#
loop_
_entity_poly.entity_id
_entity_poly.type
_entity_poly.pdbx_seq_one_letter_code
_entity_poly.pdbx_strand_id
1 'polypeptide(L)' 'MADAFDAMTSHRSYQRNRTFREAGEEILKGAGTQFDPELAKAAVVLWE' A
#
# COMPACT_ATOMS: atom_id res chain seq x y z
N MET A 1 -0.28 0.78 8.33
CA MET A 1 0.41 0.49 7.04
C MET A 1 0.28 -0.98 6.67
N ALA A 2 0.73 -1.91 7.51
CA ALA A 2 0.61 -3.35 7.23
C ALA A 2 -0.84 -3.83 6.99
N ASP A 3 -1.81 -3.42 7.82
CA ASP A 3 -3.22 -3.81 7.66
C ASP A 3 -3.86 -3.25 6.38
N ALA A 4 -3.55 -2.00 6.05
CA ALA A 4 -4.00 -1.38 4.80
C ALA A 4 -3.39 -2.06 3.57
N PHE A 5 -2.11 -2.41 3.65
CA PHE A 5 -1.41 -3.14 2.59
C PHE A 5 -2.00 -4.54 2.41
N ASP A 6 -2.15 -5.30 3.50
CA ASP A 6 -2.81 -6.60 3.48
C ASP A 6 -4.22 -6.49 2.90
N ALA A 7 -5.02 -5.52 3.33
CA ALA A 7 -6.36 -5.31 2.79
C ALA A 7 -6.39 -4.97 1.29
N MET A 8 -5.34 -4.33 0.76
CA MET A 8 -5.19 -4.03 -0.68
C MET A 8 -4.71 -5.23 -1.50
N THR A 9 -3.90 -6.10 -0.89
CA THR A 9 -3.34 -7.31 -1.52
C THR A 9 -4.11 -8.59 -1.16
N SER A 10 -5.12 -8.52 -0.30
CA SER A 10 -5.93 -9.66 0.13
C SER A 10 -7.08 -9.92 -0.84
N HIS A 11 -7.14 -11.17 -1.32
CA HIS A 11 -8.07 -11.64 -2.34
C HIS A 11 -9.53 -11.61 -1.84
N ARG A 12 -10.25 -10.50 -2.10
CA ARG A 12 -11.71 -10.47 -1.95
C ARG A 12 -12.33 -10.91 -3.27
N SER A 13 -13.26 -11.88 -3.23
CA SER A 13 -13.88 -12.51 -4.42
C SER A 13 -14.54 -11.56 -5.43
N TYR A 14 -14.73 -10.28 -5.08
CA TYR A 14 -15.36 -9.25 -5.91
C TYR A 14 -14.41 -8.14 -6.38
N GLN A 15 -13.12 -8.21 -6.09
CA GLN A 15 -12.15 -7.18 -6.43
C GLN A 15 -10.92 -7.81 -7.08
N ARG A 16 -10.43 -7.25 -8.20
CA ARG A 16 -9.11 -7.60 -8.71
C ARG A 16 -8.10 -7.20 -7.63
N ASN A 17 -7.32 -8.16 -7.17
CA ASN A 17 -6.22 -7.89 -6.26
C ASN A 17 -5.31 -6.82 -6.86
N ARG A 18 -5.05 -5.75 -6.10
CA ARG A 18 -4.02 -4.78 -6.49
C ARG A 18 -2.68 -5.49 -6.43
N THR A 19 -1.83 -5.23 -7.41
CA THR A 19 -0.45 -5.69 -7.35
C THR A 19 0.28 -4.99 -6.20
N PHE A 20 1.38 -5.58 -5.72
CA PHE A 20 2.26 -4.95 -4.71
C PHE A 20 2.65 -3.52 -5.12
N ARG A 21 2.89 -3.31 -6.43
CA ARG A 21 3.16 -2.00 -7.03
C ARG A 21 1.98 -1.03 -6.89
N GLU A 22 0.77 -1.43 -7.27
CA GLU A 22 -0.42 -0.58 -7.13
C GLU A 22 -0.76 -0.26 -5.67
N ALA A 23 -0.55 -1.22 -4.75
CA ALA A 23 -0.71 -0.99 -3.32
C ALA A 23 0.33 0.00 -2.78
N GLY A 24 1.57 -0.08 -3.26
CA GLY A 24 2.63 0.89 -2.97
C GLY A 24 2.29 2.30 -3.46
N GLU A 25 1.77 2.44 -4.69
CA GLU A 25 1.36 3.73 -5.24
C GLU A 25 0.22 4.38 -4.44
N GLU A 26 -0.73 3.60 -3.92
CA GLU A 26 -1.79 4.12 -3.03
C GLU A 26 -1.25 4.56 -1.68
N ILE A 27 -0.27 3.84 -1.12
CA ILE A 27 0.39 4.26 0.13
C ILE A 27 1.17 5.56 -0.06
N LEU A 28 1.84 5.73 -1.20
CA LEU A 28 2.52 6.98 -1.55
C LEU A 28 1.54 8.14 -1.74
N LYS A 29 0.35 7.91 -2.32
CA LYS A 29 -0.68 8.95 -2.41
C LYS A 29 -1.21 9.38 -1.04
N GLY A 30 -1.28 8.46 -0.08
CA GLY A 30 -1.66 8.73 1.30
C GLY A 30 -0.52 9.27 2.18
N ALA A 31 0.70 9.40 1.64
CA ALA A 31 1.87 9.88 2.37
C ALA A 31 1.69 11.34 2.79
N GLY A 32 1.96 11.65 4.05
CA GLY A 32 1.77 12.98 4.64
C GLY A 32 0.36 13.29 5.11
N THR A 33 -0.60 12.38 4.93
CA THR A 33 -1.98 12.53 5.44
C THR A 33 -2.40 11.32 6.28
N GLN A 34 -2.61 10.16 5.65
CA GLN A 34 -2.99 8.91 6.32
C GLN A 34 -1.77 8.10 6.79
N PHE A 35 -0.62 8.33 6.18
CA PHE A 35 0.63 7.65 6.47
C PHE A 35 1.75 8.65 6.67
N ASP A 36 2.68 8.33 7.56
CA ASP A 36 3.90 9.12 7.69
C ASP A 36 4.70 9.07 6.37
N PRO A 37 5.13 10.22 5.82
CA PRO A 37 5.73 10.28 4.50
C PRO A 37 7.10 9.60 4.40
N GLU A 38 7.85 9.46 5.50
CA GLU A 38 9.11 8.72 5.51
C GLU A 38 8.85 7.21 5.55
N LEU A 39 7.92 6.77 6.40
CA LEU A 39 7.51 5.36 6.45
C LEU A 39 6.84 4.89 5.16
N ALA A 40 6.01 5.72 4.52
CA ALA A 40 5.36 5.39 3.25
C ALA A 40 6.40 5.14 2.13
N LYS A 41 7.43 5.99 2.06
CA LYS A 41 8.54 5.83 1.10
C LYS A 41 9.37 4.57 1.41
N ALA A 42 9.72 4.36 2.68
CA ALA A 42 10.49 3.19 3.11
C ALA A 42 9.73 1.89 2.82
N ALA A 43 8.42 1.87 3.04
CA ALA A 43 7.57 0.71 2.79
C ALA A 43 7.51 0.35 1.29
N VAL A 44 7.39 1.34 0.40
CA VAL A 44 7.42 1.06 -1.05
C VAL A 44 8.77 0.53 -1.52
N VAL A 45 9.87 1.09 -1.02
CA VAL A 45 11.24 0.61 -1.36
C VAL A 45 11.49 -0.81 -0.84
N LEU A 46 10.92 -1.18 0.31
CA LEU A 46 11.07 -2.51 0.90
C LEU A 46 10.20 -3.59 0.21
N TRP A 47 9.16 -3.17 -0.51
CA TRP A 47 8.17 -4.06 -1.15
C TRP A 47 8.31 -4.15 -2.68
N GLU A 48 9.33 -3.51 -3.25
CA GLU A 48 9.75 -3.65 -4.66
C GLU A 48 10.59 -4.92 -4.88
#